data_AF-A0A496YFZ1-F1
#
_entry.id   AF-A0A496YFZ1-F1
#
_cell.length_a   1.000
_cell.length_b   1.000
_cell.length_c   1.000
_cell.angle_alpha   90.00
_cell.angle_beta   90.00
_cell.angle_gamma   90.00
#
_symmetry.space_group_name_H-M   'P 1'
#
loop_
_entity.id
_entity.type
_entity.pdbx_description
1 polymer ?
#
loop_
_entity_poly.entity_id
_entity_poly.type
_entity_poly.pdbx_seq_one_letter_code
_entity_poly.pdbx_strand_id
1 'polypeptide(L)' 'MSSVKEKMTEVIQSLPEDASYEEIMRELAFERMVQRGLEDARKGRVISNEEMGQRIKAW' A
#
# COMPACT_ATOMS: atom_id res chain seq x y z
N MET A 1 -3.01 -10.08 -16.86
CA MET A 1 -2.68 -9.72 -15.46
C MET A 1 -1.17 -9.70 -15.39
N SER A 2 -0.55 -8.60 -14.98
CA SER A 2 0.88 -8.66 -14.66
C SER A 2 1.07 -9.53 -13.42
N SER A 3 2.10 -10.37 -13.46
CA SER A 3 2.53 -11.20 -12.36
C SER A 3 2.96 -10.34 -11.18
N VAL A 4 2.98 -10.94 -9.98
CA VAL A 4 3.49 -10.27 -8.77
C VAL A 4 4.92 -9.78 -9.00
N LYS A 5 5.74 -10.56 -9.71
CA LYS A 5 7.13 -10.21 -10.03
C LYS A 5 7.21 -8.97 -10.91
N GLU A 6 6.41 -8.89 -11.97
CA GLU A 6 6.38 -7.73 -12.87
C GLU A 6 5.97 -6.45 -12.12
N LYS A 7 4.93 -6.51 -11.28
CA LYS A 7 4.51 -5.35 -10.47
C LYS A 7 5.58 -4.90 -9.48
N MET A 8 6.26 -5.84 -8.84
CA MET A 8 7.38 -5.50 -7.95
C MET A 8 8.51 -4.82 -8.73
N THR A 9 8.81 -5.32 -9.93
CA THR A 9 9.81 -4.69 -10.80
C THR A 9 9.40 -3.29 -11.23
N GLU A 10 8.14 -3.07 -11.59
CA GLU A 10 7.62 -1.74 -11.93
C GLU A 10 7.79 -0.74 -10.77
N VAL A 11 7.46 -1.14 -9.53
CA VAL A 11 7.67 -0.30 -8.35
C VAL A 11 9.15 0.01 -8.15
N ILE A 12 10.02 -1.00 -8.19
CA ILE A 12 11.47 -0.80 -7.99
C ILE A 12 12.05 0.13 -9.06
N GLN A 13 11.65 -0.04 -10.33
CA GLN A 13 12.12 0.79 -11.45
C GLN A 13 11.60 2.23 -11.42
N SER A 14 10.54 2.51 -10.65
CA SER A 14 10.00 3.87 -10.47
C SER A 14 10.78 4.70 -9.44
N LEU A 15 11.62 4.06 -8.63
CA LEU A 15 12.39 4.72 -7.58
C LEU A 15 13.68 5.34 -8.15
N PRO A 16 14.24 6.36 -7.46
CA PRO A 16 15.55 6.90 -7.78
C PRO A 16 16.65 5.82 -7.75
N GLU A 17 17.70 5.98 -8.56
CA GLU A 17 18.85 5.06 -8.61
C GLU A 17 19.64 5.01 -7.29
N ASP A 18 19.55 6.05 -6.46
CA ASP A 18 20.17 6.15 -5.15
C ASP A 18 19.25 5.68 -4.00
N ALA A 19 18.09 5.11 -4.33
CA ALA A 19 17.17 4.58 -3.33
C ALA A 19 17.84 3.48 -2.49
N SER A 20 17.73 3.63 -1.17
CA SER A 20 18.20 2.65 -0.21
C SER A 20 17.32 1.41 -0.21
N TYR A 21 17.88 0.30 0.31
CA TYR A 21 17.12 -0.93 0.50
C TYR A 21 15.86 -0.74 1.36
N GLU A 22 15.94 0.11 2.39
CA GLU A 22 14.79 0.42 3.25
C GLU A 22 13.68 1.16 2.51
N GLU A 23 14.03 2.10 1.63
CA GLU A 23 13.07 2.82 0.80
C GLU A 23 12.38 1.87 -0.18
N ILE A 24 13.12 1.00 -0.86
CA ILE A 24 12.54 -0.01 -1.74
C ILE A 24 11.53 -0.89 -0.99
N MET A 25 11.89 -1.37 0.20
CA MET A 25 11.00 -2.20 1.01
C MET A 25 9.76 -1.43 1.49
N ARG A 26 9.91 -0.16 1.85
CA ARG A 26 8.81 0.71 2.26
C ARG A 26 7.80 0.90 1.15
N GLU A 27 8.26 1.18 -0.07
CA GLU A 27 7.41 1.43 -1.23
C GLU A 27 6.67 0.15 -1.67
N LEU A 28 7.34 -1.00 -1.65
CA LEU A 28 6.68 -2.29 -1.90
C LEU A 28 5.62 -2.61 -0.84
N ALA A 29 5.88 -2.30 0.44
CA ALA A 29 4.90 -2.47 1.50
C ALA A 29 3.71 -1.52 1.33
N PHE A 30 3.98 -0.27 0.96
CA PHE A 30 2.96 0.76 0.72
C PHE A 30 2.02 0.35 -0.42
N GLU A 31 2.55 -0.06 -1.57
CA GLU A 31 1.75 -0.56 -2.69
C GLU A 31 0.83 -1.71 -2.24
N ARG A 32 1.37 -2.67 -1.47
CA ARG A 32 0.57 -3.78 -0.91
C ARG A 32 -0.55 -3.29 0.02
N MET A 33 -0.28 -2.28 0.86
CA MET A 33 -1.28 -1.71 1.76
C MET A 33 -2.42 -1.05 0.96
N VAL A 34 -2.09 -0.31 -0.11
CA VAL A 34 -3.09 0.29 -1.01
C VAL A 34 -3.94 -0.77 -1.67
N GLN A 35 -3.33 -1.80 -2.27
CA GLN A 35 -4.07 -2.89 -2.92
C GLN A 35 -5.03 -3.61 -1.96
N ARG A 36 -4.58 -3.86 -0.73
CA ARG A 36 -5.43 -4.42 0.33
C ARG A 36 -6.60 -3.50 0.66
N GLY A 37 -6.35 -2.21 0.84
CA GLY A 37 -7.40 -1.22 1.11
C GLY A 37 -8.45 -1.15 0.00
N LEU A 38 -8.01 -1.19 -1.27
CA LEU A 38 -8.92 -1.25 -2.42
C LEU A 38 -9.75 -2.54 -2.44
N GLU A 39 -9.16 -3.68 -2.08
CA GLU A 39 -9.88 -4.94 -1.95
C GLU A 39 -10.91 -4.89 -0.81
N ASP A 40 -10.55 -4.33 0.34
CA ASP A 40 -11.44 -4.13 1.48
C ASP A 40 -12.64 -3.25 1.08
N ALA A 41 -12.39 -2.16 0.37
CA ALA A 41 -13.44 -1.29 -0.17
C ALA A 41 -14.39 -2.04 -1.11
N ARG A 42 -13.86 -2.82 -2.07
CA ARG A 42 -14.66 -3.63 -3.00
C ARG A 42 -15.50 -4.69 -2.30
N LYS A 43 -15.02 -5.22 -1.18
CA LYS A 43 -15.70 -6.24 -0.37
C LYS A 43 -16.61 -5.64 0.71
N GLY A 44 -16.75 -4.32 0.77
CA GLY A 44 -17.55 -3.65 1.80
C GLY A 44 -16.96 -3.75 3.21
N ARG A 45 -15.68 -4.13 3.36
CA ARG A 45 -14.96 -4.15 4.64
C ARG A 45 -14.46 -2.76 4.98
N VAL A 46 -15.40 -1.82 5.08
CA VAL A 46 -15.16 -0.39 5.37
C VAL A 46 -15.79 -0.01 6.69
N ILE A 47 -15.30 1.07 7.28
CA ILE A 47 -15.85 1.68 8.49
C ILE A 47 -16.37 3.08 8.17
N SER A 48 -17.20 3.65 9.05
CA SER A 48 -17.66 5.01 8.87
C SER A 48 -16.50 6.01 9.06
N ASN A 49 -16.63 7.20 8.48
CA ASN A 49 -15.64 8.26 8.67
C ASN A 49 -15.49 8.67 10.14
N GLU A 50 -16.59 8.63 10.90
CA GLU A 50 -16.58 8.90 12.34
C GLU A 50 -15.74 7.86 13.09
N GLU A 51 -15.97 6.57 12.83
CA GLU A 51 -15.22 5.48 13.46
C GLU A 51 -13.73 5.55 13.11
N MET A 52 -13.40 5.83 11.84
CA MET A 52 -12.02 6.05 11.41
C MET A 52 -11.35 7.17 12.22
N GLY A 53 -12.03 8.31 12.41
CA GLY A 53 -11.54 9.42 13.20
C GLY A 53 -11.32 9.08 14.67
N GLN A 54 -12.18 8.26 15.27
CA GLN A 54 -12.01 7.78 16.64
C GLN A 54 -10.77 6.88 16.78
N ARG A 55 -10.55 5.96 15.82
CA ARG A 55 -9.39 5.04 15.82
C ARG A 55 -8.06 5.79 15.71
N ILE A 56 -7.97 6.78 14.82
CA ILE A 56 -6.74 7.58 14.64
C ILE A 56 -6.37 8.34 15.91
N LYS A 57 -7.36 8.88 16.65
CA LYS A 57 -7.14 9.60 17.90
C LYS A 57 -6.69 8.70 19.06
N ALA A 58 -6.88 7.39 18.96
CA ALA A 58 -6.53 6.42 19.99
C ALA A 58 -5.11 5.85 19.84
N TRP A 59 -4.37 6.26 18.80
CA TRP A 59 -2.95 5.95 18.59
C TRP A 59 -2.07 7.04 19.19
#